data_AF-A0A522C6N8-F1
#
_entry.id   AF-A0A522C6N8-F1
#
_cell.length_a   1.000
_cell.length_b   1.000
_cell.length_c   1.000
_cell.angle_alpha   90.00
_cell.angle_beta   90.00
_cell.angle_gamma   90.00
#
_symmetry.space_group_name_H-M   'P 1'
#
loop_
_entity.id
_entity.type
_entity.pdbx_description
1 polymer ?
#
loop_
_entity_poly.entity_id
_entity_poly.type
_entity_poly.pdbx_seq_one_letter_code
_entity_poly.pdbx_strand_id
1 'polypeptide(L)'
;MGRPLHRRLRGLAARGGRARRRGARGGGAVSRDPAGDLRSIAFCLERALEPSYRVRAFRTAAAVVDGADAEDLRHRAQHGTLTELKGIGKVTATVITESLAGEEPVYLRRVQTLGDTPVSAGAALLRAALKGDLHTHSDWSDGGSPIEEMALAARAIGHDYVVLTDHSPRLTVANGLSPERLRRQLDVVAGINERLHPFRILTGIECDILDDGSLDQEPELLAELDVVVASVHSALRMPADEMTPRMVAAISNPHTDVLGHCTGRYVAGHGRGGKGRPESEFDAEIVFAACARFDVAVEVNSRPERQDPPKRLLRLAVEAGCMVAIDTDAHAPGQLDWQHLGCERAYLCGVTADRVVNAWGVDELLSWTGRAGRG
;
A
#
# COMPACT_ATOMS: atom_id res chain seq x y z
N MET A 1 42.12 -41.13 5.35
CA MET A 1 42.46 -41.60 6.71
C MET A 1 42.03 -40.52 7.68
N GLY A 2 41.21 -40.68 8.71
CA GLY A 2 40.37 -41.74 9.24
C GLY A 2 39.50 -41.04 10.31
N ARG A 3 38.18 -41.12 10.15
CA ARG A 3 37.15 -40.86 11.19
C ARG A 3 37.32 -41.85 12.37
N PRO A 4 36.52 -41.84 13.46
CA PRO A 4 35.69 -40.78 14.09
C PRO A 4 35.78 -40.80 15.64
N LEU A 5 35.16 -39.81 16.31
CA LEU A 5 34.58 -40.03 17.65
C LEU A 5 33.05 -40.08 17.54
N HIS A 6 32.51 -41.26 17.76
CA HIS A 6 31.08 -41.56 17.80
C HIS A 6 30.48 -41.25 19.18
N ARG A 7 29.35 -40.54 19.16
CA ARG A 7 28.11 -40.73 19.96
C ARG A 7 28.23 -41.17 21.43
N ARG A 8 27.52 -40.43 22.29
CA ARG A 8 26.37 -40.98 23.04
C ARG A 8 25.37 -39.89 23.46
N LEU A 9 24.19 -39.96 22.84
CA LEU A 9 22.92 -39.42 23.32
C LEU A 9 22.36 -40.34 24.41
N ARG A 10 21.83 -39.75 25.49
CA ARG A 10 20.84 -40.26 26.48
C ARG A 10 20.69 -39.10 27.47
N GLY A 11 19.55 -38.52 27.82
CA GLY A 11 18.14 -38.82 27.62
C GLY A 11 17.45 -38.14 28.80
N LEU A 12 16.58 -37.16 28.57
CA LEU A 12 15.64 -36.72 29.59
C LEU A 12 14.23 -36.92 29.05
N ALA A 13 13.61 -37.93 29.61
CA ALA A 13 12.27 -38.38 29.33
C ALA A 13 11.24 -37.35 29.80
N ALA A 14 10.23 -37.19 28.96
CA ALA A 14 8.96 -36.55 29.24
C ALA A 14 8.33 -37.08 30.53
N ARG A 15 7.92 -36.17 31.41
CA ARG A 15 6.96 -36.46 32.48
C ARG A 15 5.60 -35.91 32.06
N GLY A 16 4.72 -36.83 31.67
CA GLY A 16 3.30 -36.55 31.44
C GLY A 16 2.57 -36.32 32.75
N GLY A 17 2.01 -35.11 32.91
CA GLY A 17 0.98 -34.80 33.89
C GLY A 17 -0.37 -34.74 33.21
N ARG A 18 -1.20 -35.77 33.40
CA ARG A 18 -2.63 -35.75 33.02
C ARG A 18 -3.38 -34.78 33.94
N ALA A 19 -3.55 -33.53 33.51
CA ALA A 19 -4.52 -32.62 34.10
C ALA A 19 -5.93 -32.94 33.57
N ARG A 20 -6.83 -33.29 34.50
CA ARG A 20 -8.24 -33.59 34.24
C ARG A 20 -8.93 -32.38 33.60
N ARG A 21 -9.40 -32.52 32.35
CA ARG A 21 -10.36 -31.60 31.74
C ARG A 21 -11.68 -31.67 32.51
N ARG A 22 -11.92 -30.73 33.42
CA ARG A 22 -13.26 -30.37 33.86
C ARG A 22 -13.85 -29.46 32.78
N GLY A 23 -14.98 -29.88 32.23
CA GLY A 23 -15.74 -29.10 31.26
C GLY A 23 -16.24 -27.81 31.90
N ALA A 24 -15.87 -26.69 31.30
CA ALA A 24 -16.63 -25.46 31.35
C ALA A 24 -17.22 -25.27 29.95
N ARG A 25 -18.48 -25.70 29.78
CA ARG A 25 -19.32 -25.22 28.69
C ARG A 25 -19.66 -23.78 29.03
N GLY A 26 -19.05 -22.85 28.30
CA GLY A 26 -19.28 -21.42 28.40
C GLY A 26 -18.70 -20.77 27.14
N GLY A 27 -19.18 -21.19 25.97
CA GLY A 27 -18.88 -20.51 24.72
C GLY A 27 -19.69 -19.22 24.67
N GLY A 28 -19.15 -18.13 25.23
CA GLY A 28 -19.63 -16.81 24.84
C GLY A 28 -19.35 -16.67 23.35
N ALA A 29 -20.40 -16.47 22.55
CA ALA A 29 -20.23 -16.14 21.14
C ALA A 29 -19.28 -14.94 21.06
N VAL A 30 -18.20 -15.07 20.29
CA VAL A 30 -17.32 -13.93 20.03
C VAL A 30 -18.19 -12.90 19.31
N SER A 31 -18.42 -11.75 19.96
CA SER A 31 -19.14 -10.65 19.34
C SER A 31 -18.33 -10.21 18.12
N ARG A 32 -18.82 -10.51 16.92
CA ARG A 32 -18.23 -9.99 15.68
C ARG A 32 -18.71 -8.56 15.44
N ASP A 33 -17.95 -7.85 14.61
CA ASP A 33 -18.30 -6.53 14.09
C ASP A 33 -18.77 -6.66 12.64
N PRO A 34 -20.07 -6.54 12.35
CA PRO A 34 -20.60 -6.60 11.00
C PRO A 34 -20.02 -5.54 10.06
N ALA A 35 -19.74 -4.33 10.55
CA ALA A 35 -19.11 -3.29 9.73
C ALA A 35 -17.67 -3.67 9.39
N GLY A 36 -16.92 -4.18 10.37
CA GLY A 36 -15.59 -4.76 10.19
C GLY A 36 -15.55 -5.90 9.16
N ASP A 37 -16.53 -6.81 9.19
CA ASP A 37 -16.65 -7.90 8.22
C ASP A 37 -16.94 -7.38 6.80
N LEU A 38 -17.84 -6.40 6.66
CA LEU A 38 -18.13 -5.75 5.38
C LEU A 38 -16.90 -5.01 4.82
N ARG A 39 -16.15 -4.29 5.66
CA ARG A 39 -14.88 -3.65 5.25
C ARG A 39 -13.82 -4.67 4.85
N SER A 40 -13.72 -5.79 5.56
CA SER A 40 -12.80 -6.89 5.23
C SER A 40 -13.14 -7.52 3.88
N ILE A 41 -14.43 -7.66 3.57
CA ILE A 41 -14.88 -8.10 2.24
C ILE A 41 -14.48 -7.07 1.17
N ALA A 42 -14.75 -5.78 1.40
CA ALA A 42 -14.40 -4.73 0.45
C ALA A 42 -12.88 -4.70 0.16
N PHE A 43 -12.06 -4.82 1.21
CA PHE A 43 -10.61 -4.95 1.11
C PHE A 43 -10.19 -6.12 0.22
N CYS A 44 -10.74 -7.32 0.43
CA CYS A 44 -10.41 -8.49 -0.38
C CYS A 44 -10.81 -8.30 -1.86
N LEU A 45 -11.94 -7.65 -2.13
CA LEU A 45 -12.41 -7.36 -3.48
C LEU A 45 -11.51 -6.32 -4.18
N GLU A 46 -11.10 -5.27 -3.48
CA GLU A 46 -10.15 -4.26 -3.98
C GLU A 46 -8.81 -4.87 -4.33
N ARG A 47 -8.26 -5.72 -3.45
CA ARG A 47 -7.03 -6.49 -3.68
C ARG A 47 -7.11 -7.34 -4.95
N ALA A 48 -8.28 -7.95 -5.18
CA ALA A 48 -8.54 -8.80 -6.34
C ALA A 48 -8.90 -8.01 -7.62
N LEU A 49 -8.83 -6.67 -7.60
CA LEU A 49 -9.21 -5.79 -8.72
C LEU A 49 -10.66 -6.03 -9.20
N GLU A 50 -11.55 -6.40 -8.29
CA GLU A 50 -12.96 -6.60 -8.61
C GLU A 50 -13.66 -5.28 -9.00
N PRO A 51 -14.77 -5.35 -9.77
CA PRO A 51 -15.46 -4.15 -10.23
C PRO A 51 -15.84 -3.19 -9.10
N SER A 52 -15.58 -1.89 -9.30
CA SER A 52 -15.76 -0.86 -8.27
C SER A 52 -17.19 -0.75 -7.72
N TYR A 53 -18.22 -1.05 -8.54
CA TYR A 53 -19.61 -1.05 -8.06
C TYR A 53 -19.85 -2.14 -6.99
N ARG A 54 -19.13 -3.26 -7.09
CA ARG A 54 -19.23 -4.39 -6.15
C ARG A 54 -18.57 -4.02 -4.83
N VAL A 55 -17.36 -3.47 -4.88
CA VAL A 55 -16.64 -2.93 -3.71
C VAL A 55 -17.49 -1.87 -3.00
N ARG A 56 -18.02 -0.91 -3.76
CA ARG A 56 -18.84 0.19 -3.23
C ARG A 56 -20.04 -0.32 -2.45
N ALA A 57 -20.70 -1.39 -2.90
CA ALA A 57 -21.84 -1.97 -2.18
C ALA A 57 -21.48 -2.40 -0.74
N PHE A 58 -20.29 -2.97 -0.53
CA PHE A 58 -19.82 -3.37 0.81
C PHE A 58 -19.38 -2.16 1.65
N ARG A 59 -18.68 -1.19 1.06
CA ARG A 59 -18.29 0.06 1.74
C ARG A 59 -19.51 0.87 2.19
N THR A 60 -20.50 1.05 1.31
CA THR A 60 -21.76 1.73 1.65
C THR A 60 -22.49 1.00 2.78
N ALA A 61 -22.58 -0.33 2.71
CA ALA A 61 -23.24 -1.11 3.76
C ALA A 61 -22.51 -0.98 5.10
N ALA A 62 -21.17 -0.97 5.11
CA ALA A 62 -20.40 -0.76 6.34
C ALA A 62 -20.71 0.59 6.98
N ALA A 63 -20.72 1.68 6.19
CA ALA A 63 -21.06 3.02 6.68
C ALA A 63 -22.50 3.11 7.23
N VAL A 64 -23.45 2.40 6.61
CA VAL A 64 -24.83 2.30 7.13
C VAL A 64 -24.86 1.59 8.48
N VAL A 65 -24.07 0.53 8.65
CA VAL A 65 -23.98 -0.21 9.92
C VAL A 65 -23.32 0.64 11.02
N ASP A 66 -22.26 1.38 10.71
CA ASP A 66 -21.59 2.26 11.70
C ASP A 66 -22.52 3.35 12.24
N GLY A 67 -23.40 3.88 11.39
CA GLY A 67 -24.34 4.94 11.75
C GLY A 67 -25.64 4.44 12.36
N ALA A 68 -25.85 3.12 12.44
CA ALA A 68 -27.10 2.54 12.94
C ALA A 68 -27.01 2.11 14.40
N ASP A 69 -28.15 2.12 15.09
CA ASP A 69 -28.26 1.58 16.44
C ASP A 69 -28.10 0.06 16.44
N ALA A 70 -27.30 -0.47 17.38
CA ALA A 70 -26.97 -1.89 17.43
C ALA A 70 -28.17 -2.78 17.78
N GLU A 71 -29.15 -2.28 18.54
CA GLU A 71 -30.37 -3.01 18.87
C GLU A 71 -31.34 -3.02 17.68
N ASP A 72 -31.51 -1.89 16.99
CA ASP A 72 -32.30 -1.81 15.75
C ASP A 72 -31.74 -2.74 14.66
N LEU A 73 -30.41 -2.76 14.48
CA LEU A 73 -29.75 -3.67 13.54
C LEU A 73 -30.05 -5.15 13.86
N ARG A 74 -29.96 -5.55 15.15
CA ARG A 74 -30.29 -6.91 15.58
C ARG A 74 -31.77 -7.23 15.35
N HIS A 75 -32.67 -6.31 15.68
CA HIS A 75 -34.10 -6.47 15.45
C HIS A 75 -34.40 -6.66 13.96
N ARG A 76 -33.85 -5.82 13.09
CA ARG A 76 -34.02 -5.95 11.63
C ARG A 76 -33.44 -7.25 11.08
N ALA A 77 -32.29 -7.70 11.60
CA ALA A 77 -31.69 -8.97 11.20
C ALA A 77 -32.60 -10.16 11.53
N GLN A 78 -33.19 -10.17 12.74
CA GLN A 78 -34.12 -11.23 13.17
C GLN A 78 -35.42 -11.25 12.36
N HIS A 79 -35.90 -10.09 11.92
CA HIS A 79 -37.14 -9.96 11.14
C HIS A 79 -36.91 -9.97 9.63
N GLY A 80 -35.66 -10.09 9.17
CA GLY A 80 -35.33 -10.12 7.74
C GLY A 80 -35.54 -8.79 7.00
N THR A 81 -35.56 -7.65 7.71
CA THR A 81 -35.89 -6.32 7.16
C THR A 81 -34.66 -5.43 6.95
N LEU A 82 -33.44 -5.97 7.04
CA LEU A 82 -32.20 -5.22 6.80
C LEU A 82 -32.15 -4.55 5.41
N THR A 83 -32.73 -5.16 4.38
CA THR A 83 -32.75 -4.61 3.02
C THR A 83 -33.66 -3.39 2.86
N GLU A 84 -34.43 -3.02 3.89
CA GLU A 84 -35.19 -1.76 3.92
C GLU A 84 -34.28 -0.57 4.21
N LEU A 85 -33.10 -0.79 4.80
CA LEU A 85 -32.09 0.24 4.99
C LEU A 85 -31.44 0.59 3.65
N LYS A 86 -31.54 1.85 3.25
CA LYS A 86 -30.91 2.35 2.02
C LYS A 86 -29.40 2.10 2.06
N GLY A 87 -28.89 1.36 1.08
CA GLY A 87 -27.47 0.99 1.00
C GLY A 87 -27.18 -0.46 1.40
N ILE A 88 -28.15 -1.18 1.96
CA ILE A 88 -28.04 -2.60 2.26
C ILE A 88 -28.75 -3.42 1.17
N GLY A 89 -27.97 -4.20 0.42
CA GLY A 89 -28.48 -5.17 -0.55
C GLY A 89 -28.64 -6.57 0.05
N LYS A 90 -29.19 -7.51 -0.71
CA LYS A 90 -29.41 -8.90 -0.25
C LYS A 90 -28.13 -9.56 0.28
N VAL A 91 -27.02 -9.41 -0.44
CA VAL A 91 -25.73 -10.02 -0.07
C VAL A 91 -25.15 -9.39 1.20
N THR A 92 -25.18 -8.06 1.31
CA THR A 92 -24.66 -7.37 2.50
C THR A 92 -25.55 -7.59 3.71
N ALA A 93 -26.88 -7.69 3.54
CA ALA A 93 -27.79 -8.12 4.60
C ALA A 93 -27.45 -9.52 5.13
N THR A 94 -27.17 -10.49 4.25
CA THR A 94 -26.73 -11.83 4.67
C THR A 94 -25.45 -11.77 5.50
N VAL A 95 -24.44 -11.01 5.05
CA VAL A 95 -23.18 -10.83 5.80
C VAL A 95 -23.44 -10.24 7.19
N ILE A 96 -24.30 -9.22 7.28
CA ILE A 96 -24.65 -8.59 8.56
C ILE A 96 -25.33 -9.59 9.49
N THR A 97 -26.31 -10.36 9.00
CA THR A 97 -27.01 -11.37 9.79
C THR A 97 -26.07 -12.47 10.29
N GLU A 98 -25.21 -13.01 9.42
CA GLU A 98 -24.21 -14.02 9.80
C GLU A 98 -23.25 -13.48 10.87
N SER A 99 -22.75 -12.26 10.69
CA SER A 99 -21.84 -11.62 11.64
C SER A 99 -22.51 -11.36 13.01
N LEU A 100 -23.74 -10.85 13.02
CA LEU A 100 -24.52 -10.63 14.26
C LEU A 100 -24.86 -11.93 15.00
N ALA A 101 -24.90 -13.07 14.30
CA ALA A 101 -25.04 -14.39 14.92
C ALA A 101 -23.71 -14.91 15.52
N GLY A 102 -22.61 -14.17 15.37
CA GLY A 102 -21.27 -14.57 15.81
C GLY A 102 -20.56 -15.50 14.82
N GLU A 103 -21.10 -15.68 13.61
CA GLU A 103 -20.56 -16.55 12.58
C GLU A 103 -19.67 -15.77 11.61
N GLU A 104 -18.58 -16.37 11.12
CA GLU A 104 -17.79 -15.76 10.06
C GLU A 104 -18.60 -15.80 8.74
N PRO A 105 -18.86 -14.64 8.11
CA PRO A 105 -19.68 -14.60 6.91
C PRO A 105 -19.16 -15.50 5.79
N VAL A 106 -20.05 -16.26 5.16
CA VAL A 106 -19.66 -17.20 4.07
C VAL A 106 -19.03 -16.44 2.92
N TYR A 107 -19.54 -15.24 2.63
CA TYR A 107 -19.00 -14.39 1.58
C TYR A 107 -17.56 -13.96 1.89
N LEU A 108 -17.27 -13.59 3.14
CA LEU A 108 -15.92 -13.20 3.58
C LEU A 108 -14.94 -14.35 3.37
N ARG A 109 -15.25 -15.55 3.86
CA ARG A 109 -14.43 -16.75 3.65
C ARG A 109 -14.13 -17.02 2.18
N ARG A 110 -15.10 -16.80 1.29
CA ARG A 110 -14.91 -17.01 -0.15
C ARG A 110 -13.95 -16.01 -0.78
N VAL A 111 -13.95 -14.75 -0.33
CA VAL A 111 -13.13 -13.69 -0.94
C VAL A 111 -11.75 -13.55 -0.31
N GLN A 112 -11.54 -14.06 0.91
CA GLN A 112 -10.26 -13.98 1.63
C GLN A 112 -9.06 -14.55 0.86
N THR A 113 -9.27 -15.53 -0.03
CA THR A 113 -8.19 -16.12 -0.84
C THR A 113 -8.10 -15.52 -2.25
N LEU A 114 -8.98 -14.58 -2.61
CA LEU A 114 -8.93 -13.96 -3.94
C LEU A 114 -7.76 -13.00 -4.04
N GLY A 115 -6.95 -13.16 -5.08
CA GLY A 115 -5.75 -12.35 -5.31
C GLY A 115 -4.59 -12.67 -4.35
N ASP A 116 -4.73 -13.66 -3.48
CA ASP A 116 -3.65 -14.12 -2.60
C ASP A 116 -2.57 -14.83 -3.42
N THR A 117 -1.34 -14.34 -3.33
CA THR A 117 -0.19 -14.86 -4.09
C THR A 117 0.91 -15.23 -3.11
N PRO A 118 1.24 -16.53 -2.96
CA PRO A 118 2.33 -16.96 -2.10
C PRO A 118 3.66 -16.33 -2.49
N VAL A 119 4.43 -15.89 -1.50
CA VAL A 119 5.78 -15.34 -1.68
C VAL A 119 6.83 -16.21 -1.02
N SER A 120 8.08 -16.05 -1.45
CA SER A 120 9.22 -16.73 -0.85
C SER A 120 9.44 -16.31 0.61
N ALA A 121 10.11 -17.18 1.38
CA ALA A 121 10.42 -16.86 2.79
C ALA A 121 11.28 -15.59 2.93
N GLY A 122 12.18 -15.32 1.98
CA GLY A 122 12.99 -14.11 1.97
C GLY A 122 12.17 -12.85 1.70
N ALA A 123 11.23 -12.91 0.76
CA ALA A 123 10.28 -11.83 0.53
C ALA A 123 9.36 -11.58 1.73
N ALA A 124 8.93 -12.63 2.42
CA ALA A 124 8.16 -12.50 3.66
C ALA A 124 8.95 -11.79 4.77
N LEU A 125 10.26 -12.05 4.88
CA LEU A 125 11.15 -11.34 5.80
C LEU A 125 11.31 -9.86 5.43
N LEU A 126 11.44 -9.54 4.13
CA LEU A 126 11.44 -8.15 3.67
C LEU A 126 10.13 -7.46 4.02
N ARG A 127 8.97 -8.07 3.73
CA ARG A 127 7.65 -7.50 4.05
C ARG A 127 7.49 -7.25 5.56
N ALA A 128 8.01 -8.14 6.40
CA ALA A 128 7.97 -7.98 7.85
C ALA A 128 8.88 -6.86 8.37
N ALA A 129 9.88 -6.44 7.59
CA ALA A 129 10.75 -5.33 7.93
C ALA A 129 10.15 -3.96 7.55
N LEU A 130 9.19 -3.92 6.61
CA LEU A 130 8.58 -2.67 6.16
C LEU A 130 7.69 -2.05 7.23
N LYS A 131 7.90 -0.76 7.49
CA LYS A 131 7.17 0.04 8.48
C LYS A 131 6.11 0.93 7.86
N GLY A 132 6.16 1.15 6.55
CA GLY A 132 5.14 1.92 5.84
C GLY A 132 5.11 1.67 4.33
N ASP A 133 4.28 2.46 3.67
CA ASP A 133 4.13 2.54 2.22
C ASP A 133 4.35 3.99 1.79
N LEU A 134 5.24 4.23 0.83
CA LEU A 134 5.65 5.57 0.42
C LEU A 134 4.86 6.11 -0.78
N HIS A 135 3.90 5.35 -1.31
CA HIS A 135 3.14 5.75 -2.49
C HIS A 135 1.68 5.29 -2.40
N THR A 136 0.81 6.18 -1.94
CA THR A 136 -0.64 5.91 -1.81
C THR A 136 -1.49 7.11 -2.19
N HIS A 137 -2.69 6.86 -2.69
CA HIS A 137 -3.61 7.86 -3.21
C HIS A 137 -4.94 7.82 -2.46
N SER A 138 -5.66 8.94 -2.48
CA SER A 138 -6.96 9.11 -1.85
C SER A 138 -7.99 9.70 -2.81
N ASP A 139 -9.21 9.90 -2.33
CA ASP A 139 -10.27 10.59 -3.05
C ASP A 139 -10.00 12.08 -3.32
N TRP A 140 -8.82 12.59 -2.92
CA TRP A 140 -8.34 13.91 -3.28
C TRP A 140 -7.75 13.96 -4.70
N SER A 141 -7.09 12.91 -5.21
CA SER A 141 -6.81 12.77 -6.64
C SER A 141 -7.78 11.77 -7.30
N ASP A 142 -7.32 10.55 -7.51
CA ASP A 142 -7.96 9.49 -8.28
C ASP A 142 -8.04 8.16 -7.51
N GLY A 143 -7.68 8.19 -6.22
CA GLY A 143 -8.05 7.16 -5.27
C GLY A 143 -9.56 7.09 -5.07
N GLY A 144 -10.02 5.92 -4.65
CA GLY A 144 -11.44 5.60 -4.44
C GLY A 144 -11.92 5.73 -3.00
N SER A 145 -11.03 6.06 -2.06
CA SER A 145 -11.29 6.06 -0.62
C SER A 145 -10.79 7.32 0.08
N PRO A 146 -11.46 7.77 1.16
CA PRO A 146 -11.00 8.86 2.00
C PRO A 146 -9.63 8.59 2.62
N ILE A 147 -8.87 9.66 2.88
CA ILE A 147 -7.54 9.62 3.53
C ILE A 147 -7.55 8.78 4.82
N GLU A 148 -8.53 9.01 5.71
CA GLU A 148 -8.62 8.29 6.98
C GLU A 148 -8.85 6.79 6.79
N GLU A 149 -9.61 6.39 5.77
CA GLU A 149 -9.84 4.97 5.48
C GLU A 149 -8.57 4.27 4.98
N MET A 150 -7.79 4.95 4.13
CA MET A 150 -6.47 4.47 3.69
C MET A 150 -5.53 4.30 4.89
N ALA A 151 -5.46 5.30 5.78
CA ALA A 151 -4.62 5.28 6.97
C ALA A 151 -5.01 4.16 7.96
N LEU A 152 -6.31 3.99 8.21
CA LEU A 152 -6.81 2.92 9.08
C LEU A 152 -6.47 1.53 8.52
N ALA A 153 -6.53 1.35 7.20
CA ALA A 153 -6.17 0.11 6.55
C ALA A 153 -4.66 -0.17 6.60
N ALA A 154 -3.83 0.83 6.35
CA ALA A 154 -2.38 0.73 6.50
C ALA A 154 -1.99 0.32 7.94
N ARG A 155 -2.61 0.96 8.94
CA ARG A 155 -2.44 0.57 10.35
C ARG A 155 -2.88 -0.86 10.62
N ALA A 156 -4.01 -1.29 10.04
CA ALA A 156 -4.55 -2.63 10.25
C ALA A 156 -3.65 -3.74 9.67
N ILE A 157 -2.88 -3.45 8.61
CA ILE A 157 -1.89 -4.38 8.04
C ILE A 157 -0.50 -4.27 8.68
N GLY A 158 -0.41 -3.55 9.82
CA GLY A 158 0.77 -3.51 10.68
C GLY A 158 1.81 -2.46 10.31
N HIS A 159 1.45 -1.44 9.52
CA HIS A 159 2.34 -0.29 9.32
C HIS A 159 2.32 0.67 10.50
N ASP A 160 3.46 1.31 10.72
CA ASP A 160 3.63 2.42 11.66
C ASP A 160 3.22 3.76 11.03
N TYR A 161 3.38 3.86 9.71
CA TYR A 161 3.01 5.05 8.93
C TYR A 161 2.58 4.71 7.49
N VAL A 162 1.96 5.69 6.83
CA VAL A 162 1.68 5.68 5.39
C VAL A 162 1.98 7.06 4.83
N VAL A 163 2.52 7.16 3.62
CA VAL A 163 2.69 8.44 2.93
C VAL A 163 1.52 8.65 1.98
N LEU A 164 0.86 9.81 2.13
CA LEU A 164 -0.19 10.23 1.20
C LEU A 164 0.46 11.03 0.06
N THR A 165 0.38 10.53 -1.16
CA THR A 165 1.07 11.06 -2.35
C THR A 165 0.09 11.26 -3.50
N ASP A 166 -1.03 11.94 -3.24
CA ASP A 166 -1.96 12.32 -4.31
C ASP A 166 -1.26 13.13 -5.42
N HIS A 167 -1.77 13.06 -6.64
CA HIS A 167 -1.09 13.60 -7.82
C HIS A 167 -1.00 15.13 -7.86
N SER A 168 0.01 15.65 -8.55
CA SER A 168 0.19 17.07 -8.85
C SER A 168 -0.69 17.59 -10.01
N PRO A 169 -0.83 18.92 -10.21
CA PRO A 169 -1.83 19.55 -11.08
C PRO A 169 -1.91 19.09 -12.55
N ARG A 170 -0.77 18.81 -13.19
CA ARG A 170 -0.67 18.52 -14.62
C ARG A 170 -1.38 17.21 -14.98
N LEU A 171 -1.48 16.27 -14.06
CA LEU A 171 -2.27 15.06 -14.22
C LEU A 171 -3.78 15.32 -14.03
N THR A 172 -4.32 16.17 -14.91
CA THR A 172 -5.73 16.63 -14.86
C THR A 172 -6.75 15.48 -14.91
N VAL A 173 -6.44 14.40 -15.62
CA VAL A 173 -7.28 13.19 -15.68
C VAL A 173 -7.43 12.49 -14.32
N ALA A 174 -6.49 12.72 -13.42
CA ALA A 174 -6.48 12.21 -12.05
C ALA A 174 -6.92 13.25 -11.02
N ASN A 175 -7.48 14.40 -11.45
CA ASN A 175 -7.88 15.49 -10.56
C ASN A 175 -6.74 15.94 -9.63
N GLY A 176 -5.54 16.14 -10.20
CA GLY A 176 -4.34 16.58 -9.49
C GLY A 176 -4.53 17.82 -8.59
N LEU A 177 -3.74 17.90 -7.53
CA LEU A 177 -3.82 18.92 -6.50
C LEU A 177 -3.13 20.21 -6.92
N SER A 178 -3.91 21.28 -7.14
CA SER A 178 -3.38 22.64 -7.17
C SER A 178 -2.62 22.98 -5.87
N PRO A 179 -1.71 23.97 -5.87
CA PRO A 179 -1.01 24.40 -4.65
C PRO A 179 -1.98 24.70 -3.49
N GLU A 180 -3.13 25.32 -3.78
CA GLU A 180 -4.16 25.62 -2.77
C GLU A 180 -4.87 24.37 -2.27
N ARG A 181 -5.08 23.37 -3.13
CA ARG A 181 -5.69 22.09 -2.73
C ARG A 181 -4.73 21.29 -1.86
N LEU A 182 -3.45 21.25 -2.21
CA LEU A 182 -2.44 20.55 -1.42
C LEU A 182 -2.32 21.18 -0.02
N ARG A 183 -2.22 22.50 0.11
CA ARG A 183 -2.24 23.17 1.43
C ARG A 183 -3.44 22.77 2.30
N ARG A 184 -4.64 22.71 1.72
CA ARG A 184 -5.83 22.24 2.44
C ARG A 184 -5.76 20.77 2.82
N GLN A 185 -5.14 19.94 1.98
CA GLN A 185 -4.93 18.53 2.29
C GLN A 185 -3.96 18.37 3.49
N LEU A 186 -2.92 19.20 3.59
CA LEU A 186 -2.00 19.20 4.74
C LEU A 186 -2.75 19.49 6.05
N ASP A 187 -3.66 20.47 6.06
CA ASP A 187 -4.50 20.76 7.24
C ASP A 187 -5.38 19.55 7.63
N VAL A 188 -5.95 18.87 6.64
CA VAL A 188 -6.78 17.67 6.85
C VAL A 188 -5.94 16.52 7.42
N VAL A 189 -4.74 16.30 6.86
CA VAL A 189 -3.80 15.27 7.35
C VAL A 189 -3.38 15.56 8.80
N ALA A 190 -3.10 16.81 9.15
CA ALA A 190 -2.77 17.20 10.52
C ALA A 190 -3.90 16.82 11.51
N GLY A 191 -5.16 17.15 11.18
CA GLY A 191 -6.30 16.80 12.02
C GLY A 191 -6.61 15.29 12.09
N ILE A 192 -6.22 14.51 11.08
CA ILE A 192 -6.31 13.04 11.13
C ILE A 192 -5.19 12.47 12.03
N ASN A 193 -3.97 12.98 11.91
CA ASN A 193 -2.82 12.52 12.69
C ASN A 193 -3.03 12.67 14.21
N GLU A 194 -3.69 13.74 14.65
CA GLU A 194 -4.09 13.91 16.07
C GLU A 194 -4.93 12.74 16.60
N ARG A 195 -5.78 12.15 15.74
CA ARG A 195 -6.72 11.08 16.11
C ARG A 195 -6.14 9.68 15.95
N LEU A 196 -5.15 9.51 15.07
CA LEU A 196 -4.58 8.20 14.75
C LEU A 196 -3.29 7.87 15.49
N HIS A 197 -2.71 8.81 16.24
CA HIS A 197 -1.53 8.61 17.05
C HIS A 197 -1.59 7.29 17.88
N PRO A 198 -0.53 6.45 17.90
CA PRO A 198 0.82 6.72 17.40
C PRO A 198 1.03 6.46 15.90
N PHE A 199 0.02 6.01 15.17
CA PHE A 199 0.13 5.86 13.71
C PHE A 199 0.20 7.22 13.03
N ARG A 200 1.01 7.35 11.98
CA ARG A 200 1.22 8.62 11.26
C ARG A 200 0.89 8.51 9.78
N ILE A 201 0.20 9.51 9.27
CA ILE A 201 0.16 9.85 7.85
C ILE A 201 1.29 10.86 7.62
N LEU A 202 2.26 10.49 6.79
CA LEU A 202 3.28 11.41 6.32
C LEU A 202 2.77 12.14 5.08
N THR A 203 3.08 13.42 5.00
CA THR A 203 2.64 14.30 3.91
C THR A 203 3.53 14.10 2.70
N GLY A 204 2.94 13.94 1.52
CA GLY A 204 3.70 13.79 0.31
C GLY A 204 2.92 14.20 -0.92
N ILE A 205 3.54 13.98 -2.08
CA ILE A 205 2.92 14.18 -3.38
C ILE A 205 3.59 13.25 -4.39
N GLU A 206 2.80 12.72 -5.32
CA GLU A 206 3.37 12.21 -6.56
C GLU A 206 3.42 13.36 -7.57
N CYS A 207 4.61 13.93 -7.75
CA CYS A 207 4.86 15.09 -8.58
C CYS A 207 5.21 14.68 -10.01
N ASP A 208 4.46 15.22 -10.99
CA ASP A 208 4.78 15.07 -12.39
C ASP A 208 6.17 15.66 -12.69
N ILE A 209 7.00 14.88 -13.38
CA ILE A 209 8.20 15.38 -14.04
C ILE A 209 7.76 16.04 -15.35
N LEU A 210 7.95 17.34 -15.49
CA LEU A 210 7.63 18.09 -16.71
C LEU A 210 8.61 17.73 -17.84
N ASP A 211 8.31 18.17 -19.07
CA ASP A 211 9.07 17.76 -20.27
C ASP A 211 10.54 18.25 -20.23
N ASP A 212 10.82 19.30 -19.47
CA ASP A 212 12.17 19.84 -19.21
C ASP A 212 12.85 19.26 -17.96
N GLY A 213 12.18 18.35 -17.25
CA GLY A 213 12.67 17.71 -16.03
C GLY A 213 12.38 18.49 -14.74
N SER A 214 11.76 19.67 -14.81
CA SER A 214 11.27 20.36 -13.61
C SER A 214 10.08 19.63 -12.98
N LEU A 215 9.80 19.92 -11.71
CA LEU A 215 8.70 19.30 -10.96
C LEU A 215 7.43 20.16 -11.03
N ASP A 216 6.29 19.52 -11.16
CA ASP A 216 4.97 20.13 -11.30
C ASP A 216 4.36 20.65 -9.97
N GLN A 217 5.14 21.39 -9.18
CA GLN A 217 4.65 22.02 -7.95
C GLN A 217 5.53 23.21 -7.54
N GLU A 218 5.00 24.10 -6.71
CA GLU A 218 5.76 25.19 -6.09
C GLU A 218 6.92 24.64 -5.25
N PRO A 219 8.18 25.06 -5.50
CA PRO A 219 9.34 24.57 -4.75
C PRO A 219 9.21 24.75 -3.23
N GLU A 220 8.62 25.86 -2.79
CA GLU A 220 8.39 26.15 -1.37
C GLU A 220 7.44 25.12 -0.75
N LEU A 221 6.43 24.67 -1.50
CA LEU A 221 5.47 23.68 -1.02
C LEU A 221 6.10 22.27 -1.01
N LEU A 222 6.93 21.93 -2.00
CA LEU A 222 7.71 20.69 -1.99
C LEU A 222 8.69 20.62 -0.80
N ALA A 223 9.22 21.77 -0.37
CA ALA A 223 10.06 21.87 0.82
C ALA A 223 9.31 21.60 2.14
N GLU A 224 7.97 21.67 2.12
CA GLU A 224 7.14 21.43 3.31
C GLU A 224 6.74 19.96 3.49
N LEU A 225 6.72 19.19 2.39
CA LEU A 225 6.32 17.77 2.38
C LEU A 225 7.39 16.87 3.02
N ASP A 226 6.94 15.77 3.62
CA ASP A 226 7.79 14.75 4.22
C ASP A 226 8.49 13.87 3.16
N VAL A 227 7.79 13.55 2.07
CA VAL A 227 8.27 12.71 0.95
C VAL A 227 7.72 13.21 -0.40
N VAL A 228 8.58 13.32 -1.41
CA VAL A 228 8.19 13.60 -2.81
C VAL A 228 8.55 12.44 -3.71
N VAL A 229 7.55 11.87 -4.37
CA VAL A 229 7.71 10.87 -5.43
C VAL A 229 7.67 11.61 -6.77
N ALA A 230 8.73 11.54 -7.57
CA ALA A 230 8.78 12.15 -8.89
C ALA A 230 8.54 11.08 -9.98
N SER A 231 7.54 11.30 -10.83
CA SER A 231 7.10 10.31 -11.83
C SER A 231 6.90 10.93 -13.22
N VAL A 232 7.20 10.15 -14.27
CA VAL A 232 6.88 10.55 -15.65
C VAL A 232 5.48 10.04 -16.00
N HIS A 233 4.55 10.96 -16.26
CA HIS A 233 3.18 10.62 -16.69
C HIS A 233 2.83 11.10 -18.11
N SER A 234 3.60 12.05 -18.64
CA SER A 234 3.43 12.64 -19.97
C SER A 234 4.58 12.27 -20.91
N ALA A 235 4.31 12.35 -22.21
CA ALA A 235 5.31 12.11 -23.24
C ALA A 235 6.07 10.79 -23.04
N LEU A 236 5.38 9.72 -22.63
CA LEU A 236 5.97 8.39 -22.36
C LEU A 236 6.65 7.74 -23.59
N ARG A 237 6.49 8.34 -24.77
CA ARG A 237 7.12 7.95 -26.04
C ARG A 237 8.24 8.89 -26.47
N MET A 238 8.67 9.79 -25.59
CA MET A 238 9.82 10.67 -25.81
C MET A 238 11.07 9.82 -26.11
N PRO A 239 11.90 10.21 -27.09
CA PRO A 239 13.16 9.54 -27.41
C PRO A 239 14.07 9.42 -26.19
N ALA A 240 14.88 8.35 -26.13
CA ALA A 240 15.73 8.06 -24.96
C ALA A 240 16.77 9.15 -24.67
N ASP A 241 17.29 9.81 -25.70
CA ASP A 241 18.25 10.92 -25.61
C ASP A 241 17.62 12.20 -25.04
N GLU A 242 16.29 12.34 -25.09
CA GLU A 242 15.53 13.41 -24.44
C GLU A 242 14.98 12.98 -23.06
N MET A 243 14.50 11.74 -22.93
CA MET A 243 13.94 11.21 -21.68
C MET A 243 14.99 11.09 -20.57
N THR A 244 16.20 10.66 -20.93
CA THR A 244 17.30 10.50 -19.95
C THR A 244 17.63 11.82 -19.24
N PRO A 245 17.95 12.94 -19.93
CA PRO A 245 18.23 14.21 -19.24
C PRO A 245 17.02 14.76 -18.50
N ARG A 246 15.79 14.55 -19.00
CA ARG A 246 14.54 14.90 -18.29
C ARG A 246 14.45 14.21 -16.93
N MET A 247 14.68 12.90 -16.88
CA MET A 247 14.67 12.14 -15.63
C MET A 247 15.82 12.54 -14.70
N VAL A 248 17.03 12.72 -15.24
CA VAL A 248 18.20 13.14 -14.45
C VAL A 248 18.01 14.53 -13.83
N ALA A 249 17.41 15.47 -14.57
CA ALA A 249 17.09 16.80 -14.05
C ALA A 249 16.14 16.71 -12.84
N ALA A 250 15.08 15.90 -12.92
CA ALA A 250 14.17 15.66 -11.80
C ALA A 250 14.88 14.99 -10.61
N ILE A 251 15.68 13.95 -10.86
CA ILE A 251 16.46 13.25 -9.81
C ILE A 251 17.45 14.20 -9.11
N SER A 252 18.00 15.18 -9.83
CA SER A 252 18.91 16.16 -9.25
C SER A 252 18.23 17.28 -8.47
N ASN A 253 16.88 17.32 -8.45
CA ASN A 253 16.13 18.30 -7.70
C ASN A 253 16.27 18.03 -6.18
N PRO A 254 16.57 19.05 -5.36
CA PRO A 254 16.77 18.87 -3.92
C PRO A 254 15.52 18.43 -3.15
N HIS A 255 14.35 18.41 -3.80
CA HIS A 255 13.10 17.96 -3.20
C HIS A 255 12.69 16.56 -3.62
N THR A 256 13.36 15.91 -4.59
CA THR A 256 12.99 14.56 -5.02
C THR A 256 13.58 13.54 -4.06
N ASP A 257 12.74 12.68 -3.48
CA ASP A 257 13.16 11.61 -2.58
C ASP A 257 13.08 10.24 -3.27
N VAL A 258 12.03 10.02 -4.06
CA VAL A 258 11.79 8.75 -4.76
C VAL A 258 11.55 8.99 -6.25
N LEU A 259 12.23 8.22 -7.11
CA LEU A 259 11.86 8.08 -8.52
C LEU A 259 10.75 7.04 -8.63
N GLY A 260 9.51 7.48 -8.87
CA GLY A 260 8.35 6.62 -9.07
C GLY A 260 8.40 5.88 -10.41
N HIS A 261 7.60 4.80 -10.51
CA HIS A 261 7.45 3.82 -11.61
C HIS A 261 8.10 4.26 -12.93
N CYS A 262 9.41 4.08 -13.00
CA CYS A 262 10.27 4.87 -13.88
C CYS A 262 10.12 4.56 -15.38
N THR A 263 9.47 3.45 -15.75
CA THR A 263 9.20 3.14 -17.15
C THR A 263 7.81 3.53 -17.58
N GLY A 264 6.92 3.86 -16.63
CA GLY A 264 5.52 4.13 -16.88
C GLY A 264 4.78 2.96 -17.50
N ARG A 265 5.27 1.71 -17.45
CA ARG A 265 4.62 0.58 -18.14
C ARG A 265 3.31 0.14 -17.50
N TYR A 266 2.49 -0.54 -18.30
CA TYR A 266 1.40 -1.40 -17.85
C TYR A 266 1.54 -2.79 -18.49
N VAL A 267 1.58 -3.83 -17.67
CA VAL A 267 1.70 -5.23 -18.10
C VAL A 267 0.35 -5.69 -18.67
N ALA A 268 0.37 -6.20 -19.90
CA ALA A 268 -0.83 -6.74 -20.55
C ALA A 268 -1.44 -7.90 -19.73
N GLY A 269 -2.77 -8.04 -19.78
CA GLY A 269 -3.49 -9.06 -19.01
C GLY A 269 -3.80 -8.68 -17.55
N HIS A 270 -3.30 -7.54 -17.07
CA HIS A 270 -3.68 -6.93 -15.81
C HIS A 270 -4.40 -5.59 -16.08
N GLY A 271 -5.57 -5.36 -15.45
CA GLY A 271 -6.28 -4.07 -15.43
C GLY A 271 -7.35 -3.75 -16.48
N ARG A 272 -7.91 -2.52 -16.40
CA ARG A 272 -9.08 -2.05 -17.17
C ARG A 272 -8.82 -2.05 -18.68
N GLY A 273 -9.22 -3.15 -19.33
CA GLY A 273 -9.20 -3.31 -20.78
C GLY A 273 -8.08 -4.20 -21.32
N GLY A 274 -7.22 -4.76 -20.47
CA GLY A 274 -6.21 -5.77 -20.80
C GLY A 274 -5.11 -5.34 -21.77
N LYS A 275 -5.15 -4.09 -22.26
CA LYS A 275 -4.12 -3.54 -23.15
C LYS A 275 -2.94 -3.08 -22.32
N GLY A 276 -1.77 -3.66 -22.58
CA GLY A 276 -0.52 -3.19 -21.98
C GLY A 276 -0.12 -1.81 -22.50
N ARG A 277 0.72 -1.12 -21.73
CA ARG A 277 1.48 0.05 -22.13
C ARG A 277 2.96 -0.32 -22.06
N PRO A 278 3.71 -0.26 -23.16
CA PRO A 278 5.13 -0.58 -23.10
C PRO A 278 5.90 0.49 -22.31
N GLU A 279 7.13 0.14 -21.99
CA GLU A 279 8.08 0.93 -21.22
C GLU A 279 8.52 2.18 -22.02
N SER A 280 8.69 3.31 -21.33
CA SER A 280 9.46 4.44 -21.83
C SER A 280 10.92 4.04 -22.04
N GLU A 281 11.56 4.65 -23.02
CA GLU A 281 12.96 4.40 -23.35
C GLU A 281 13.84 5.48 -22.71
N PHE A 282 14.89 5.07 -21.99
CA PHE A 282 15.90 5.92 -21.37
C PHE A 282 17.16 5.11 -21.10
N ASP A 283 18.29 5.79 -20.86
CA ASP A 283 19.52 5.15 -20.43
C ASP A 283 19.44 4.84 -18.92
N ALA A 284 19.18 3.57 -18.60
CA ALA A 284 19.00 3.13 -17.23
C ALA A 284 20.27 3.20 -16.38
N GLU A 285 21.46 3.05 -16.99
CA GLU A 285 22.72 3.16 -16.25
C GLU A 285 22.93 4.60 -15.78
N ILE A 286 22.67 5.57 -16.67
CA ILE A 286 22.75 6.99 -16.32
C ILE A 286 21.71 7.36 -15.26
N VAL A 287 20.45 6.95 -15.45
CA VAL A 287 19.35 7.27 -14.53
C VAL A 287 19.60 6.68 -13.13
N PHE A 288 19.99 5.41 -13.02
CA PHE A 288 20.23 4.80 -11.71
C PHE A 288 21.54 5.27 -11.07
N ALA A 289 22.58 5.58 -11.85
CA ALA A 289 23.76 6.26 -11.31
C ALA A 289 23.39 7.65 -10.74
N ALA A 290 22.47 8.38 -11.36
CA ALA A 290 21.96 9.64 -10.82
C ALA A 290 21.19 9.41 -9.51
N CYS A 291 20.28 8.42 -9.45
CA CYS A 291 19.58 8.06 -8.22
C CYS A 291 20.55 7.80 -7.05
N ALA A 292 21.56 6.95 -7.26
CA ALA A 292 22.57 6.66 -6.25
C ALA A 292 23.43 7.88 -5.89
N ARG A 293 23.72 8.76 -6.85
CA ARG A 293 24.53 9.98 -6.65
C ARG A 293 23.81 11.05 -5.84
N PHE A 294 22.51 11.22 -6.08
CA PHE A 294 21.68 12.26 -5.45
C PHE A 294 20.86 11.75 -4.27
N ASP A 295 21.09 10.50 -3.85
CA ASP A 295 20.40 9.85 -2.73
C ASP A 295 18.87 9.77 -2.93
N VAL A 296 18.45 9.54 -4.18
CA VAL A 296 17.05 9.33 -4.57
C VAL A 296 16.78 7.83 -4.65
N ALA A 297 15.80 7.34 -3.89
CA ALA A 297 15.40 5.94 -3.92
C ALA A 297 14.69 5.59 -5.24
N VAL A 298 14.85 4.36 -5.71
CA VAL A 298 14.09 3.83 -6.86
C VAL A 298 12.87 3.08 -6.35
N GLU A 299 11.67 3.46 -6.80
CA GLU A 299 10.45 2.73 -6.45
C GLU A 299 10.50 1.29 -6.97
N VAL A 300 10.05 0.33 -6.17
CA VAL A 300 9.64 -1.02 -6.57
C VAL A 300 8.13 -1.09 -6.45
N ASN A 301 7.45 -0.63 -7.50
CA ASN A 301 6.01 -0.56 -7.54
C ASN A 301 5.39 -1.96 -7.50
N SER A 302 4.62 -2.22 -6.46
CA SER A 302 4.04 -3.53 -6.15
C SER A 302 2.74 -3.80 -6.91
N ARG A 303 2.17 -2.79 -7.58
CA ARG A 303 0.92 -2.93 -8.31
C ARG A 303 1.04 -4.02 -9.38
N PRO A 304 0.14 -5.03 -9.40
CA PRO A 304 0.22 -6.15 -10.35
C PRO A 304 0.23 -5.71 -11.82
N GLU A 305 -0.44 -4.59 -12.10
CA GLU A 305 -0.57 -4.00 -13.43
C GLU A 305 0.68 -3.25 -13.88
N ARG A 306 1.53 -2.78 -12.96
CA ARG A 306 2.76 -2.04 -13.28
C ARG A 306 3.98 -2.95 -13.23
N GLN A 307 4.23 -3.56 -12.06
CA GLN A 307 5.44 -4.33 -11.77
C GLN A 307 6.70 -3.60 -12.26
N ASP A 308 6.89 -2.36 -11.81
CA ASP A 308 7.88 -1.42 -12.32
C ASP A 308 8.92 -1.07 -11.25
N PRO A 309 10.21 -0.80 -11.58
CA PRO A 309 10.92 -1.16 -12.80
C PRO A 309 10.90 -2.67 -13.04
N PRO A 310 10.83 -3.19 -14.28
CA PRO A 310 11.00 -4.62 -14.55
C PRO A 310 12.26 -5.19 -13.91
N LYS A 311 12.25 -6.48 -13.54
CA LYS A 311 13.38 -7.13 -12.83
C LYS A 311 14.76 -6.89 -13.45
N ARG A 312 14.84 -6.78 -14.79
CA ARG A 312 16.11 -6.47 -15.48
C ARG A 312 16.66 -5.08 -15.11
N LEU A 313 15.79 -4.08 -15.01
CA LEU A 313 16.15 -2.71 -14.60
C LEU A 313 16.32 -2.62 -13.09
N LEU A 314 15.49 -3.33 -12.32
CA LEU A 314 15.67 -3.39 -10.86
C LEU A 314 17.04 -3.94 -10.47
N ARG A 315 17.57 -4.94 -11.18
CA ARG A 315 18.95 -5.42 -10.96
C ARG A 315 19.99 -4.35 -11.26
N LEU A 316 19.82 -3.56 -12.33
CA LEU A 316 20.72 -2.45 -12.62
C LEU A 316 20.68 -1.38 -11.52
N ALA A 317 19.50 -1.06 -10.97
CA ALA A 317 19.39 -0.15 -9.82
C ALA A 317 20.13 -0.68 -8.59
N VAL A 318 20.00 -1.98 -8.29
CA VAL A 318 20.75 -2.63 -7.19
C VAL A 318 22.26 -2.61 -7.44
N GLU A 319 22.70 -2.92 -8.66
CA GLU A 319 24.12 -2.90 -9.05
C GLU A 319 24.73 -1.49 -9.00
N ALA A 320 23.94 -0.46 -9.34
CA ALA A 320 24.32 0.95 -9.19
C ALA A 320 24.40 1.41 -7.73
N GLY A 321 23.90 0.61 -6.78
CA GLY A 321 23.92 0.92 -5.36
C GLY A 321 22.75 1.81 -4.89
N CYS A 322 21.67 1.90 -5.67
CA CYS A 322 20.48 2.65 -5.28
C CYS A 322 19.85 2.09 -4.00
N MET A 323 19.31 3.00 -3.19
CA MET A 323 18.27 2.68 -2.23
C MET A 323 16.95 2.41 -2.98
N VAL A 324 16.03 1.67 -2.36
CA VAL A 324 14.71 1.39 -2.95
C VAL A 324 13.57 1.68 -1.99
N ALA A 325 12.40 2.02 -2.53
CA ALA A 325 11.14 2.12 -1.81
C ALA A 325 10.18 1.03 -2.33
N ILE A 326 9.68 0.14 -1.47
CA ILE A 326 8.77 -0.95 -1.88
C ILE A 326 7.34 -0.55 -1.54
N ASP A 327 6.62 -0.05 -2.53
CA ASP A 327 5.37 0.69 -2.34
C ASP A 327 4.26 0.13 -3.22
N THR A 328 3.01 0.46 -2.93
CA THR A 328 1.87 -0.18 -3.60
C THR A 328 1.23 0.64 -4.71
N ASP A 329 1.42 1.96 -4.72
CA ASP A 329 0.64 2.86 -5.58
C ASP A 329 -0.87 2.60 -5.37
N ALA A 330 -1.25 2.44 -4.09
CA ALA A 330 -2.59 2.03 -3.71
C ALA A 330 -3.59 3.18 -3.87
N HIS A 331 -4.62 2.94 -4.67
CA HIS A 331 -5.77 3.82 -4.87
C HIS A 331 -7.01 3.37 -4.09
N ALA A 332 -6.90 2.27 -3.35
CA ALA A 332 -7.95 1.79 -2.45
C ALA A 332 -7.33 0.95 -1.33
N PRO A 333 -8.00 0.81 -0.17
CA PRO A 333 -7.42 0.16 1.00
C PRO A 333 -6.90 -1.26 0.75
N GLY A 334 -7.64 -2.10 0.02
CA GLY A 334 -7.24 -3.47 -0.30
C GLY A 334 -6.00 -3.60 -1.17
N GLN A 335 -5.62 -2.52 -1.85
CA GLN A 335 -4.45 -2.49 -2.73
C GLN A 335 -3.13 -2.37 -1.93
N LEU A 336 -3.20 -1.89 -0.69
CA LEU A 336 -2.08 -1.90 0.25
C LEU A 336 -1.55 -3.33 0.50
N ASP A 337 -2.40 -4.35 0.30
CA ASP A 337 -1.98 -5.74 0.45
C ASP A 337 -0.99 -6.17 -0.64
N TRP A 338 -0.86 -5.46 -1.76
CA TRP A 338 0.04 -5.84 -2.85
C TRP A 338 1.53 -5.76 -2.50
N GLN A 339 1.91 -5.12 -1.40
CA GLN A 339 3.32 -4.86 -1.05
C GLN A 339 4.19 -6.14 -1.00
N HIS A 340 3.58 -7.30 -0.69
CA HIS A 340 4.28 -8.58 -0.73
C HIS A 340 4.78 -8.96 -2.14
N LEU A 341 4.08 -8.54 -3.19
CA LEU A 341 4.48 -8.76 -4.59
C LEU A 341 5.74 -7.95 -4.93
N GLY A 342 5.83 -6.70 -4.46
CA GLY A 342 7.04 -5.88 -4.56
C GLY A 342 8.21 -6.50 -3.81
N CYS A 343 7.97 -6.98 -2.58
CA CYS A 343 8.97 -7.69 -1.78
C CYS A 343 9.51 -8.94 -2.49
N GLU A 344 8.65 -9.73 -3.14
CA GLU A 344 9.09 -10.90 -3.93
C GLU A 344 9.98 -10.49 -5.10
N ARG A 345 9.62 -9.41 -5.82
CA ARG A 345 10.43 -8.91 -6.93
C ARG A 345 11.77 -8.37 -6.45
N ALA A 346 11.78 -7.61 -5.36
CA ALA A 346 12.96 -7.05 -4.73
C ALA A 346 13.91 -8.16 -4.24
N TYR A 347 13.39 -9.13 -3.48
CA TYR A 347 14.16 -10.28 -2.99
C TYR A 347 14.82 -11.08 -4.12
N LEU A 348 14.06 -11.38 -5.19
CA LEU A 348 14.59 -12.10 -6.35
C LEU A 348 15.64 -11.31 -7.15
N CYS A 349 15.72 -9.99 -6.94
CA CYS A 349 16.75 -9.12 -7.50
C CYS A 349 17.91 -8.83 -6.52
N GLY A 350 17.92 -9.44 -5.33
CA GLY A 350 19.00 -9.30 -4.36
C GLY A 350 18.90 -8.09 -3.44
N VAL A 351 17.75 -7.42 -3.38
CA VAL A 351 17.51 -6.34 -2.41
C VAL A 351 17.50 -6.90 -0.99
N THR A 352 18.29 -6.29 -0.11
CA THR A 352 18.34 -6.58 1.32
C THR A 352 17.62 -5.47 2.11
N ALA A 353 17.19 -5.76 3.35
CA ALA A 353 16.39 -4.82 4.14
C ALA A 353 17.11 -3.49 4.43
N ASP A 354 18.44 -3.50 4.54
CA ASP A 354 19.26 -2.28 4.71
C ASP A 354 19.27 -1.34 3.50
N ARG A 355 18.75 -1.80 2.35
CA ARG A 355 18.58 -1.01 1.13
C ARG A 355 17.16 -0.49 0.91
N VAL A 356 16.25 -0.72 1.85
CA VAL A 356 14.84 -0.37 1.70
C VAL A 356 14.48 0.80 2.62
N VAL A 357 14.20 1.96 2.05
CA VAL A 357 13.96 3.20 2.83
C VAL A 357 12.69 3.11 3.68
N ASN A 358 11.67 2.37 3.23
CA ASN A 358 10.43 2.18 3.96
C ASN A 358 10.47 1.04 4.99
N ALA A 359 11.65 0.51 5.29
CA ALA A 359 11.93 -0.27 6.51
C ALA A 359 12.37 0.61 7.69
N TRP A 360 12.66 1.89 7.45
CA TRP A 360 13.09 2.84 8.46
C TRP A 360 11.92 3.35 9.31
N GLY A 361 12.23 3.75 10.55
CA GLY A 361 11.25 4.47 11.37
C GLY A 361 11.03 5.88 10.84
N VAL A 362 9.94 6.52 11.27
CA VAL A 362 9.59 7.88 10.80
C VAL A 362 10.75 8.87 10.99
N ASP A 363 11.40 8.89 12.15
CA ASP A 363 12.50 9.84 12.41
C ASP A 363 13.70 9.66 11.47
N GLU A 364 14.04 8.40 11.15
CA GLU A 364 15.13 8.07 10.24
C GLU A 364 14.76 8.42 8.79
N LEU A 365 13.52 8.13 8.38
CA LEU A 365 13.01 8.50 7.06
C LEU A 365 12.99 10.03 6.86
N LEU A 366 12.47 10.78 7.84
CA LEU A 366 12.44 12.25 7.78
C LEU A 366 13.84 12.85 7.86
N SER A 367 14.77 12.21 8.55
CA SER A 367 16.17 12.64 8.52
C SER A 367 16.80 12.47 7.14
N TRP A 368 16.46 11.38 6.44
CA TRP A 368 16.95 11.11 5.08
C TRP A 368 16.37 12.10 4.06
N THR A 369 15.08 12.41 4.09
CA THR A 369 14.47 13.43 3.21
C THR A 369 14.82 14.88 3.57
N GLY A 370 15.70 15.09 4.56
CA GLY A 370 16.10 16.42 5.02
C GLY A 370 14.99 17.18 5.75
N ARG A 371 14.01 16.48 6.32
CA ARG A 371 12.84 17.00 7.05
C ARG A 371 12.90 16.70 8.57
N ALA A 372 14.10 16.43 9.09
CA ALA A 372 14.33 16.14 10.51
C ALA A 372 13.65 17.16 11.45
N GLY A 373 13.02 16.67 12.52
CA GLY A 373 12.40 17.51 13.54
C GLY A 373 10.98 18.00 13.23
N ARG A 374 10.38 17.60 12.10
CA ARG A 374 8.93 17.76 11.82
C ARG A 374 8.06 16.62 12.42
N GLY A 375 8.63 15.95 13.43
CA GLY A 375 8.11 14.74 14.08
C GLY A 375 6.95 15.00 15.01
#